data_AF-A0A2V9DRS2-F1
#
_entry.id   AF-A0A2V9DRS2-F1
#
_cell.length_a   1.000
_cell.length_b   1.000
_cell.length_c   1.000
_cell.angle_alpha   90.00
_cell.angle_beta   90.00
_cell.angle_gamma   90.00
#
_symmetry.space_group_name_H-M   'P 1'
#
loop_
_entity.id
_entity.type
_entity.pdbx_description
1 polymer ?
#
loop_
_entity_poly.entity_id
_entity_poly.type
_entity_poly.pdbx_seq_one_letter_code
_entity_poly.pdbx_strand_id
1 'polypeptide(L)'
;MPSYNQLSVSVRWQCPLSPCKSDPVLRAERNTMRSAKLVESAPRWETNFRLWGGLFLLALLAIPAWTQQSELRTVRGAVLDKAENPVASAVVYLKNVRTLAVKTYISDKSGEYRFSGLDPNVDYEVHAENENMTSNTRTVSSFDGRKDIVISLKLDKEKKKT
;
A
#
# COMPACT_ATOMS: atom_id res chain seq x y z
N MET A 1 63.32 14.49 -14.58
CA MET A 1 62.53 15.39 -13.72
C MET A 1 62.04 16.57 -14.55
N PRO A 2 60.75 16.61 -14.90
CA PRO A 2 59.97 17.85 -14.94
C PRO A 2 58.63 17.67 -14.22
N SER A 3 58.27 18.57 -13.30
CA SER A 3 57.46 19.77 -13.52
C SER A 3 55.96 19.49 -13.39
N TYR A 4 55.44 19.87 -12.23
CA TYR A 4 54.02 19.90 -11.87
C TYR A 4 53.20 20.72 -12.88
N ASN A 5 51.97 20.30 -13.15
CA ASN A 5 50.93 21.23 -13.55
C ASN A 5 49.59 20.89 -12.89
N GLN A 6 49.19 21.78 -12.00
CA GLN A 6 47.91 21.84 -11.31
C GLN A 6 46.85 22.36 -12.28
N LEU A 7 45.76 21.63 -12.48
CA LEU A 7 44.53 22.19 -13.01
C LEU A 7 43.36 21.72 -12.14
N SER A 8 43.08 22.56 -11.15
CA SER A 8 41.82 22.69 -10.45
C SER A 8 40.65 22.86 -11.43
N VAL A 9 39.77 21.86 -11.52
CA VAL A 9 38.46 22.02 -12.15
C VAL A 9 37.41 21.98 -11.04
N SER A 10 37.05 23.18 -10.62
CA SER A 10 35.91 23.46 -9.76
C SER A 10 34.63 23.19 -10.56
N VAL A 11 34.00 22.03 -10.36
CA VAL A 11 32.65 21.79 -10.89
C VAL A 11 31.66 22.36 -9.86
N ARG A 12 31.41 23.66 -9.98
CA ARG A 12 30.22 24.30 -9.42
C ARG A 12 29.00 23.65 -10.07
N TRP A 13 28.29 22.81 -9.32
CA TRP A 13 26.93 22.44 -9.68
C TRP A 13 26.04 23.65 -9.46
N GLN A 14 25.84 24.38 -10.54
CA GLN A 14 24.83 25.41 -10.68
C GLN A 14 23.45 24.74 -10.49
N CYS A 15 22.80 24.99 -9.36
CA CYS A 15 21.39 24.68 -9.18
C CYS A 15 20.56 25.67 -10.02
N PRO A 16 19.79 25.24 -11.03
CA PRO A 16 18.73 26.07 -11.55
C PRO A 16 17.55 26.05 -10.57
N LEU A 17 17.37 27.18 -9.91
CA LEU A 17 16.12 27.59 -9.27
C LEU A 17 14.96 27.35 -10.24
N SER A 18 13.99 26.53 -9.86
CA SER A 18 12.63 26.67 -10.39
C SER A 18 11.59 26.28 -9.34
N PRO A 19 10.51 27.06 -9.19
CA PRO A 19 9.73 27.15 -7.96
C PRO A 19 8.56 26.17 -7.92
N CYS A 20 8.10 25.86 -6.71
CA CYS A 20 6.79 25.28 -6.44
C CYS A 20 5.69 26.08 -7.17
N LYS A 21 4.83 25.38 -7.92
CA LYS A 21 3.57 25.97 -8.40
C LYS A 21 2.40 25.10 -7.98
N SER A 22 1.75 25.56 -6.91
CA SER A 22 0.39 25.21 -6.55
C SER A 22 -0.57 25.86 -7.54
N ASP A 23 -1.37 25.07 -8.24
CA ASP A 23 -2.54 25.56 -8.96
C ASP A 23 -3.81 25.06 -8.27
N PRO A 24 -4.51 25.91 -7.50
CA PRO A 24 -5.92 25.75 -7.28
C PRO A 24 -6.70 26.87 -7.97
N VAL A 25 -7.94 26.53 -8.35
CA VAL A 25 -9.04 27.42 -8.73
C VAL A 25 -9.04 27.87 -10.19
N LEU A 26 -9.90 27.24 -10.99
CA LEU A 26 -10.97 27.80 -11.84
C LEU A 26 -11.77 26.56 -12.31
N ARG A 27 -13.10 26.45 -12.27
CA ARG A 27 -14.10 27.41 -12.69
C ARG A 27 -15.48 26.92 -12.21
N ALA A 28 -16.28 27.87 -11.76
CA ALA A 28 -17.67 27.69 -11.42
C ALA A 28 -18.51 27.22 -12.61
N GLU A 29 -19.39 26.25 -12.37
CA GLU A 29 -20.71 26.20 -13.01
C GLU A 29 -21.76 26.07 -11.90
N ARG A 30 -22.30 27.24 -11.54
CA ARG A 30 -23.55 27.41 -10.81
C ARG A 30 -24.56 27.88 -11.84
N ASN A 31 -25.79 27.39 -11.73
CA ASN A 31 -27.00 27.72 -12.50
C ASN A 31 -27.24 26.76 -13.67
N THR A 32 -28.41 26.18 -13.92
CA THR A 32 -29.76 26.51 -13.43
C THR A 32 -30.72 25.41 -13.87
N MET A 33 -31.48 24.93 -12.90
CA MET A 33 -32.94 24.71 -12.97
C MET A 33 -33.56 23.52 -13.70
N ARG A 34 -34.56 23.00 -12.97
CA ARG A 34 -35.88 22.51 -13.42
C ARG A 34 -35.94 21.14 -14.09
N SER A 35 -36.22 20.14 -13.27
CA SER A 35 -37.35 19.25 -13.53
C SER A 35 -37.86 18.66 -12.21
N ALA A 36 -38.70 19.46 -11.54
CA ALA A 36 -39.64 18.92 -10.57
C ALA A 36 -40.66 18.09 -11.36
N LYS A 37 -40.57 16.76 -11.26
CA LYS A 37 -41.62 15.85 -11.71
C LYS A 37 -42.31 15.26 -10.49
N LEU A 38 -43.34 15.99 -10.09
CA LEU A 38 -44.63 15.57 -9.56
C LEU A 38 -44.64 14.26 -8.75
N VAL A 39 -44.63 14.49 -7.44
CA VAL A 39 -45.28 13.69 -6.41
C VAL A 39 -46.76 13.51 -6.74
N GLU A 40 -47.18 12.26 -6.94
CA GLU A 40 -48.54 11.76 -6.72
C GLU A 40 -48.43 10.23 -6.73
N SER A 41 -48.62 9.51 -5.62
CA SER A 41 -49.95 9.19 -5.10
C SER A 41 -49.77 8.38 -3.80
N ALA A 42 -50.30 8.89 -2.69
CA ALA A 42 -50.34 8.18 -1.42
C ALA A 42 -51.62 7.33 -1.32
N PRO A 43 -51.55 6.08 -0.84
CA PRO A 43 -52.73 5.25 -0.61
C PRO A 43 -53.54 5.76 0.59
N ARG A 44 -54.78 6.13 0.25
CA ARG A 44 -55.95 6.35 1.10
C ARG A 44 -56.18 5.17 2.05
N TRP A 45 -55.95 5.35 3.35
CA TRP A 45 -56.86 4.91 4.42
C TRP A 45 -56.36 5.44 5.77
N GLU A 46 -56.93 6.55 6.22
CA GLU A 46 -56.96 6.84 7.65
C GLU A 46 -58.24 6.25 8.22
N THR A 47 -58.16 5.57 9.37
CA THR A 47 -58.86 6.02 10.57
C THR A 47 -58.56 5.07 11.74
N ASN A 48 -58.13 5.68 12.85
CA ASN A 48 -58.19 5.20 14.24
C ASN A 48 -57.03 4.35 14.78
N PHE A 49 -55.92 4.99 15.15
CA PHE A 49 -55.09 4.54 16.28
C PHE A 49 -54.56 5.75 17.06
N ARG A 50 -55.48 6.53 17.66
CA ARG A 50 -55.17 7.64 18.58
C ARG A 50 -54.65 7.19 19.96
N LEU A 51 -54.36 5.91 20.12
CA LEU A 51 -53.80 5.31 21.32
C LEU A 51 -52.80 4.26 20.81
N TRP A 52 -51.51 4.32 21.17
CA TRP A 52 -50.38 3.43 20.80
C TRP A 52 -49.26 4.00 19.88
N GLY A 53 -49.23 5.31 19.55
CA GLY A 53 -48.22 5.89 18.64
C GLY A 53 -47.03 6.63 19.28
N GLY A 54 -46.84 6.57 20.62
CA GLY A 54 -45.84 7.37 21.32
C GLY A 54 -44.44 6.74 21.46
N LEU A 55 -44.26 5.46 21.11
CA LEU A 55 -43.05 4.70 21.44
C LEU A 55 -42.47 3.92 20.24
N PHE A 56 -42.69 4.38 19.01
CA PHE A 56 -42.19 3.70 17.80
C PHE A 56 -41.57 4.65 16.78
N LEU A 57 -40.93 5.73 17.26
CA LEU A 57 -40.31 6.74 16.39
C LEU A 57 -38.87 7.10 16.79
N LEU A 58 -38.23 6.31 17.66
CA LEU A 58 -36.84 6.52 18.10
C LEU A 58 -35.96 5.27 17.99
N ALA A 59 -36.16 4.43 16.97
CA ALA A 59 -35.38 3.19 16.79
C ALA A 59 -35.04 2.87 15.32
N LEU A 60 -34.81 3.88 14.47
CA LEU A 60 -34.58 3.68 13.02
C LEU A 60 -33.34 4.39 12.44
N LEU A 61 -32.26 4.58 13.22
CA LEU A 61 -30.98 5.10 12.69
C LEU A 61 -29.72 4.41 13.26
N ALA A 62 -29.75 3.10 13.45
CA ALA A 62 -28.51 2.33 13.66
C ALA A 62 -28.44 1.22 12.61
N ILE A 63 -27.96 1.56 11.41
CA ILE A 63 -27.56 0.56 10.42
C ILE A 63 -26.27 -0.07 10.98
N PRO A 64 -26.22 -1.38 11.33
CA PRO A 64 -24.93 -2.02 11.54
C PRO A 64 -24.24 -2.05 10.18
N ALA A 65 -23.26 -1.16 9.99
CA ALA A 65 -22.30 -1.34 8.91
C ALA A 65 -21.55 -2.63 9.24
N TRP A 66 -21.94 -3.73 8.59
CA TRP A 66 -21.14 -4.95 8.57
C TRP A 66 -19.86 -4.61 7.80
N THR A 67 -18.91 -4.00 8.48
CA THR A 67 -17.57 -3.82 7.97
C THR A 67 -16.97 -5.22 7.91
N GLN A 68 -16.93 -5.82 6.72
CA GLN A 68 -16.08 -6.98 6.48
C GLN A 68 -14.65 -6.50 6.74
N GLN A 69 -14.20 -6.73 7.98
CA GLN A 69 -12.82 -6.53 8.39
C GLN A 69 -12.03 -7.57 7.61
N SER A 70 -11.63 -7.21 6.39
CA SER A 70 -10.72 -8.03 5.59
C SER A 70 -9.53 -8.32 6.49
N GLU A 71 -9.32 -9.59 6.82
CA GLU A 71 -8.26 -10.02 7.71
C GLU A 71 -6.94 -9.88 6.95
N LEU A 72 -6.39 -8.67 6.98
CA LEU A 72 -5.17 -8.36 6.25
C LEU A 72 -3.99 -9.09 6.91
N ARG A 73 -3.24 -9.81 6.09
CA ARG A 73 -2.00 -10.46 6.47
C ARG A 73 -0.83 -9.48 6.43
N THR A 74 0.13 -9.73 7.31
CA THR A 74 1.42 -9.05 7.34
C THR A 74 2.54 -10.08 7.14
N VAL A 75 3.45 -9.78 6.23
CA VAL A 75 4.69 -10.53 6.02
C VAL A 75 5.85 -9.62 6.40
N ARG A 76 6.72 -10.09 7.28
CA ARG A 76 7.88 -9.32 7.75
C ARG A 76 9.09 -10.23 7.92
N GLY A 77 10.24 -9.62 8.18
CA GLY A 77 11.44 -10.37 8.50
C GLY A 77 12.69 -9.53 8.28
N ALA A 78 13.83 -10.22 8.21
CA ALA A 78 15.13 -9.58 8.02
C ALA A 78 15.86 -10.18 6.82
N VAL A 79 16.62 -9.33 6.13
CA VAL A 79 17.56 -9.71 5.08
C VAL A 79 18.93 -9.88 5.71
N LEU A 80 19.49 -11.08 5.57
CA LEU A 80 20.77 -11.48 6.14
C LEU A 80 21.73 -11.87 5.02
N ASP A 81 23.02 -11.65 5.22
CA ASP A 81 24.08 -12.15 4.33
C ASP A 81 24.47 -13.61 4.69
N LYS A 82 25.40 -14.21 3.93
CA LYS A 82 26.02 -15.52 4.24
C LYS A 82 26.63 -15.57 5.64
N ALA A 83 27.15 -14.46 6.12
CA ALA A 83 27.71 -14.32 7.47
C ALA A 83 26.66 -14.00 8.56
N GLU A 84 25.37 -14.12 8.24
CA GLU A 84 24.24 -13.78 9.12
C GLU A 84 24.21 -12.32 9.61
N ASN A 85 24.92 -11.45 8.92
CA ASN A 85 24.87 -10.00 9.16
C ASN A 85 23.64 -9.39 8.50
N PRO A 86 22.91 -8.48 9.17
CA PRO A 86 21.79 -7.76 8.56
C PRO A 86 22.26 -6.88 7.41
N VAL A 87 21.54 -6.93 6.29
CA VAL A 87 21.88 -6.16 5.08
C VAL A 87 20.90 -5.01 4.92
N ALA A 88 21.41 -3.79 5.13
CA ALA A 88 20.68 -2.56 4.88
C ALA A 88 20.58 -2.26 3.38
N SER A 89 19.56 -1.50 2.97
CA SER A 89 19.37 -1.05 1.59
C SER A 89 19.21 -2.18 0.56
N ALA A 90 18.78 -3.37 0.99
CA ALA A 90 18.40 -4.44 0.08
C ALA A 90 16.97 -4.21 -0.42
N VAL A 91 16.72 -4.51 -1.70
CA VAL A 91 15.39 -4.39 -2.30
C VAL A 91 14.67 -5.72 -2.18
N VAL A 92 13.59 -5.75 -1.39
CA VAL A 92 12.72 -6.91 -1.21
C VAL A 92 11.55 -6.81 -2.17
N TYR A 93 11.38 -7.82 -2.99
CA TYR A 93 10.31 -7.95 -3.96
C TYR A 93 9.28 -8.96 -3.44
N LEU A 94 8.03 -8.54 -3.43
CA LEU A 94 6.87 -9.36 -3.12
C LEU A 94 5.98 -9.42 -4.37
N LYS A 95 5.94 -10.59 -5.01
CA LYS A 95 5.11 -10.85 -6.17
C LYS A 95 3.85 -11.59 -5.74
N ASN A 96 2.70 -11.08 -6.17
CA ASN A 96 1.42 -11.75 -6.01
C ASN A 96 1.24 -12.76 -7.15
N VAL A 97 1.05 -14.04 -6.85
CA VAL A 97 0.99 -15.10 -7.87
C VAL A 97 -0.33 -15.05 -8.66
N ARG A 98 -1.39 -14.49 -8.07
CA ARG A 98 -2.73 -14.38 -8.68
C ARG A 98 -2.86 -13.19 -9.63
N THR A 99 -2.36 -12.01 -9.23
CA THR A 99 -2.49 -10.76 -10.00
C THR A 99 -1.21 -10.38 -10.75
N LEU A 100 -0.10 -11.06 -10.47
CA LEU A 100 1.25 -10.76 -10.97
C LEU A 100 1.76 -9.37 -10.57
N ALA A 101 1.06 -8.67 -9.66
CA ALA A 101 1.52 -7.40 -9.13
C ALA A 101 2.77 -7.60 -8.25
N VAL A 102 3.78 -6.76 -8.46
CA VAL A 102 5.02 -6.77 -7.67
C VAL A 102 5.05 -5.52 -6.79
N LYS A 103 5.20 -5.72 -5.48
CA LYS A 103 5.48 -4.67 -4.51
C LYS A 103 6.93 -4.74 -4.10
N THR A 104 7.59 -3.60 -3.98
CA THR A 104 8.98 -3.51 -3.55
C THR A 104 9.09 -2.76 -2.22
N TYR A 105 10.04 -3.16 -1.40
CA TYR A 105 10.39 -2.50 -0.15
C TYR A 105 11.91 -2.43 -0.03
N ILE A 106 12.45 -1.35 0.52
CA ILE A 106 13.88 -1.21 0.77
C ILE A 106 14.12 -1.51 2.24
N SER A 107 14.99 -2.46 2.55
CA SER A 107 15.29 -2.84 3.94
C SER A 107 15.92 -1.69 4.72
N ASP A 108 15.55 -1.62 6.00
CA ASP A 108 16.05 -0.61 6.93
C ASP A 108 17.52 -0.87 7.33
N LYS A 109 18.10 0.01 8.16
CA LYS A 109 19.47 -0.16 8.70
C LYS A 109 19.66 -1.47 9.47
N SER A 110 18.59 -2.01 10.06
CA SER A 110 18.56 -3.32 10.72
C SER A 110 18.37 -4.49 9.75
N GLY A 111 18.26 -4.22 8.44
CA GLY A 111 17.94 -5.22 7.42
C GLY A 111 16.49 -5.70 7.46
N GLU A 112 15.63 -5.07 8.26
CA GLU A 112 14.23 -5.48 8.40
C GLU A 112 13.33 -4.96 7.27
N TYR A 113 12.27 -5.71 7.00
CA TYR A 113 11.24 -5.34 6.04
C TYR A 113 9.85 -5.76 6.53
N ARG A 114 8.81 -5.07 6.03
CA ARG A 114 7.41 -5.38 6.37
C ARG A 114 6.45 -4.99 5.25
N PHE A 115 5.64 -5.97 4.84
CA PHE A 115 4.50 -5.78 3.96
C PHE A 115 3.21 -6.04 4.74
N SER A 116 2.41 -4.99 4.95
CA SER A 116 1.08 -5.08 5.53
C SER A 116 0.00 -4.97 4.45
N GLY A 117 -1.21 -5.41 4.75
CA GLY A 117 -2.33 -5.27 3.82
C GLY A 117 -2.32 -6.31 2.70
N LEU A 118 -1.84 -7.51 2.99
CA LEU A 118 -1.84 -8.62 2.04
C LEU A 118 -3.13 -9.44 2.20
N ASP A 119 -3.69 -9.92 1.09
CA ASP A 119 -4.81 -10.84 1.10
C ASP A 119 -4.35 -12.22 1.59
N PRO A 120 -4.91 -12.80 2.67
CA PRO A 120 -4.50 -14.10 3.19
C PRO A 120 -4.87 -15.27 2.27
N ASN A 121 -5.79 -15.09 1.31
CA ASN A 121 -6.24 -16.14 0.38
C ASN A 121 -5.40 -16.22 -0.89
N VAL A 122 -4.27 -15.49 -0.94
CA VAL A 122 -3.41 -15.41 -2.13
C VAL A 122 -2.01 -15.87 -1.78
N ASP A 123 -1.40 -16.62 -2.70
CA ASP A 123 -0.01 -17.00 -2.61
C ASP A 123 0.88 -15.83 -3.04
N TYR A 124 1.99 -15.64 -2.31
CA TYR A 124 3.00 -14.62 -2.62
C TYR A 124 4.39 -15.24 -2.73
N GLU A 125 5.18 -14.73 -3.66
CA GLU A 125 6.60 -15.05 -3.77
C GLU A 125 7.40 -13.86 -3.26
N VAL A 126 8.28 -14.09 -2.29
CA VAL A 126 9.17 -13.07 -1.74
C VAL A 126 10.62 -13.43 -2.04
N HIS A 127 11.38 -12.45 -2.51
CA HIS A 127 12.83 -12.55 -2.71
C HIS A 127 13.47 -11.18 -2.44
N ALA A 128 14.73 -11.19 -2.01
CA ALA A 128 15.52 -10.00 -1.83
C ALA A 128 16.63 -9.96 -2.88
N GLU A 129 16.91 -8.76 -3.38
CA GLU A 129 18.07 -8.47 -4.21
C GLU A 129 18.88 -7.35 -3.58
N ASN A 130 20.20 -7.45 -3.68
CA ASN A 130 21.13 -6.42 -3.27
C ASN A 130 22.25 -6.38 -4.30
N GLU A 131 22.43 -5.26 -5.02
CA GLU A 131 23.43 -5.04 -6.09
C GLU A 131 23.71 -6.27 -6.99
N ASN A 132 24.57 -7.18 -6.55
CA ASN A 132 25.03 -8.36 -7.30
C ASN A 132 24.58 -9.72 -6.71
N MET A 133 23.88 -9.70 -5.58
CA MET A 133 23.44 -10.86 -4.81
C MET A 133 21.91 -10.94 -4.74
N THR A 134 21.41 -12.16 -4.68
CA THR A 134 19.98 -12.47 -4.62
C THR A 134 19.73 -13.52 -3.55
N SER A 135 18.57 -13.46 -2.92
CA SER A 135 18.14 -14.46 -1.95
C SER A 135 17.49 -15.65 -2.65
N ASN A 136 17.31 -16.74 -1.91
CA ASN A 136 16.36 -17.74 -2.32
C ASN A 136 14.93 -17.18 -2.34
N THR A 137 14.14 -17.57 -3.34
CA THR A 137 12.70 -17.24 -3.39
C THR A 137 11.98 -18.05 -2.33
N ARG A 138 11.17 -17.39 -1.51
CA ARG A 138 10.30 -18.01 -0.52
C ARG A 138 8.85 -17.80 -0.92
N THR A 139 8.03 -18.84 -0.77
CA THR A 139 6.61 -18.77 -1.07
C THR A 139 5.82 -18.70 0.21
N VAL A 140 5.00 -17.67 0.33
CA VAL A 140 3.97 -17.52 1.35
C VAL A 140 2.70 -18.09 0.78
N SER A 141 2.27 -19.24 1.29
CA SER A 141 1.04 -19.87 0.83
C SER A 141 -0.18 -19.34 1.58
N SER A 142 -1.28 -19.21 0.85
CA SER A 142 -2.61 -18.96 1.37
C SER A 142 -3.11 -20.02 2.36
N PHE A 143 -2.57 -21.24 2.30
CA PHE A 143 -2.91 -22.33 3.23
C PHE A 143 -2.31 -22.14 4.63
N ASP A 144 -1.26 -21.32 4.78
CA ASP A 144 -0.81 -20.92 6.11
C ASP A 144 -1.88 -19.98 6.68
N GLY A 145 -2.46 -20.28 7.83
CA GLY A 145 -3.53 -19.47 8.45
C GLY A 145 -3.03 -18.31 9.31
N ARG A 146 -1.70 -18.07 9.40
CA ARG A 146 -1.13 -17.06 10.29
C ARG A 146 -1.33 -15.65 9.75
N LYS A 147 -1.68 -14.71 10.64
CA LYS A 147 -1.83 -13.28 10.27
C LYS A 147 -0.49 -12.56 10.15
N ASP A 148 0.50 -13.01 10.91
CA ASP A 148 1.87 -12.50 10.93
C ASP A 148 2.83 -13.61 10.54
N ILE A 149 3.54 -13.41 9.43
CA ILE A 149 4.49 -14.39 8.90
C ILE A 149 5.87 -13.75 8.91
N VAL A 150 6.81 -14.38 9.63
CA VAL A 150 8.20 -13.92 9.74
C VAL A 150 9.08 -14.79 8.85
N ILE A 151 9.78 -14.16 7.89
CA ILE A 151 10.64 -14.84 6.92
C ILE A 151 12.01 -14.18 6.91
N SER A 152 13.04 -14.93 7.24
CA SER A 152 14.42 -14.47 7.07
C SER A 152 14.93 -14.82 5.67
N LEU A 153 15.37 -13.80 4.93
CA LEU A 153 15.91 -13.96 3.59
C LEU A 153 17.43 -13.92 3.65
N LYS A 154 18.10 -15.01 3.25
CA LYS A 154 19.56 -15.08 3.17
C LYS A 154 20.03 -14.78 1.75
N LEU A 155 20.96 -13.85 1.59
CA LEU A 155 21.60 -13.50 0.33
C LEU A 155 22.78 -14.47 0.10
N ASP A 156 22.52 -15.62 -0.50
CA ASP A 156 23.58 -16.61 -0.77
C ASP A 156 23.91 -16.79 -2.26
N LYS A 157 23.04 -16.29 -3.16
CA LYS A 157 23.10 -16.57 -4.60
C LYS A 157 23.63 -15.38 -5.37
N GLU A 158 24.68 -15.59 -6.15
CA GLU A 158 25.13 -14.59 -7.11
C GLU A 158 24.07 -14.44 -8.22
N LYS A 159 23.77 -13.20 -8.60
CA LYS A 159 22.80 -12.92 -9.65
C LYS A 159 23.31 -13.50 -10.97
N LYS A 160 22.71 -14.60 -11.44
CA LYS A 160 23.07 -15.21 -12.73
C LYS A 160 22.65 -14.28 -13.86
N LYS A 161 23.59 -13.49 -14.37
CA LYS A 161 23.40 -12.66 -15.57
C LYS A 161 23.13 -13.60 -16.75
N THR A 162 21.87 -13.64 -17.17
CA THR A 162 21.43 -14.42 -18.34
C THR A 162 21.49 -13.54 -19.58
#